data_AF-A0A4W3GH24-F1
#
_entry.id   AF-A0A4W3GH24-F1
#
_cell.length_a   1.000
_cell.length_b   1.000
_cell.length_c   1.000
_cell.angle_alpha   90.00
_cell.angle_beta   90.00
_cell.angle_gamma   90.00
#
_symmetry.space_group_name_H-M   'P 1'
#
loop_
_entity.id
_entity.type
_entity.pdbx_description
1 polymer ?
#
loop_
_entity_poly.entity_id
_entity_poly.type
_entity_poly.pdbx_seq_one_letter_code
_entity_poly.pdbx_strand_id
1 'polypeptide(L)'
;MTQLCGPDKPYVSPGLMEESHQRARAAGLAEFGRSRKMGGEEVSARYRVQLEVDLEAEFQAWSRQNKRKNKLNAVRTPLALLGLVAAMHLLSGLCHLLSLGFVSSLCDLVSGITIVCLMVWGYGQYTGSHPHLVSAIDMLSEAMLEQVRR
;
A
#
# COMPACT_ATOMS: atom_id res chain seq x y z
N MET A 1 -4.63 -17.09 -9.44
CA MET A 1 -4.36 -15.74 -8.88
C MET A 1 -4.50 -15.67 -7.35
N THR A 2 -5.39 -16.47 -6.73
CA THR A 2 -5.66 -16.53 -5.28
C THR A 2 -4.43 -16.82 -4.41
N GLN A 3 -3.50 -17.66 -4.89
CA GLN A 3 -2.26 -17.96 -4.16
C GLN A 3 -1.23 -16.81 -4.16
N LEU A 4 -1.35 -15.82 -5.04
CA LEU A 4 -0.43 -14.67 -5.10
C LEU A 4 -1.07 -13.40 -4.52
N CYS A 5 -2.37 -13.18 -4.77
CA CYS A 5 -3.07 -11.96 -4.37
C CYS A 5 -4.19 -12.18 -3.34
N GLY A 6 -4.24 -13.35 -2.69
CA GLY A 6 -5.25 -13.70 -1.68
C GLY A 6 -5.33 -12.69 -0.53
N PRO A 7 -6.48 -12.59 0.18
CA PRO A 7 -6.74 -11.57 1.20
C PRO A 7 -5.63 -11.43 2.26
N ASP A 8 -5.01 -12.54 2.67
CA ASP A 8 -3.93 -12.59 3.68
C ASP A 8 -2.51 -12.34 3.16
N LYS A 9 -2.32 -12.07 1.86
CA LYS A 9 -0.99 -11.85 1.27
C LYS A 9 -0.63 -10.36 1.12
N PRO A 10 0.65 -10.00 1.31
CA PRO A 10 1.16 -8.63 1.22
C PRO A 10 1.05 -8.08 -0.20
N TYR A 11 1.23 -6.75 -0.34
CA TYR A 11 1.17 -6.06 -1.62
C TYR A 11 2.14 -6.68 -2.64
N VAL A 12 1.64 -6.94 -3.84
CA VAL A 12 2.42 -7.45 -4.97
C VAL A 12 2.57 -6.34 -6.00
N SER A 13 3.78 -6.16 -6.54
CA SER A 13 4.05 -5.16 -7.57
C SER A 13 3.21 -5.41 -8.82
N PRO A 14 2.73 -4.34 -9.50
CA PRO A 14 1.85 -4.48 -10.66
C PRO A 14 2.52 -5.24 -11.81
N GLY A 15 3.85 -5.13 -11.97
CA GLY A 15 4.59 -5.89 -12.98
C GLY A 15 4.60 -7.40 -12.73
N LEU A 16 4.82 -7.84 -11.49
CA LEU A 16 4.77 -9.28 -11.15
C LEU A 16 3.34 -9.83 -11.25
N MET A 17 2.35 -8.99 -10.93
CA MET A 17 0.94 -9.34 -11.03
C MET A 17 0.52 -9.56 -12.49
N GLU A 18 0.92 -8.65 -13.38
CA GLU A 18 0.71 -8.73 -14.83
C GLU A 18 1.35 -9.99 -15.42
N GLU A 19 2.62 -10.25 -15.09
CA GLU A 19 3.32 -11.44 -15.57
C GLU A 19 2.65 -12.75 -15.12
N SER A 20 2.22 -12.81 -13.85
CA SER A 20 1.48 -13.96 -13.33
C SER A 20 0.11 -14.14 -14.01
N HIS A 21 -0.56 -13.02 -14.34
CA HIS A 21 -1.83 -13.04 -15.05
C HIS A 21 -1.65 -13.54 -16.48
N GLN A 22 -0.64 -13.05 -17.19
CA GLN A 22 -0.33 -13.48 -18.55
C GLN A 22 0.01 -14.98 -18.61
N ARG A 23 0.79 -15.50 -17.66
CA ARG A 23 1.04 -16.95 -17.56
C ARG A 23 -0.24 -17.75 -17.31
N ALA A 24 -1.09 -17.29 -16.39
CA ALA A 24 -2.35 -17.96 -16.07
C ALA A 24 -3.34 -17.92 -17.25
N ARG A 25 -3.44 -16.79 -17.95
CA ARG A 25 -4.24 -16.61 -19.17
C ARG A 25 -3.75 -17.53 -20.29
N ALA A 26 -2.44 -17.58 -20.53
CA ALA A 26 -1.86 -18.47 -21.54
C ALA A 26 -2.14 -19.95 -21.23
N ALA A 27 -1.98 -20.36 -19.97
CA ALA A 27 -2.29 -21.73 -19.54
C ALA A 27 -3.79 -22.05 -19.69
N GLY A 28 -4.68 -21.13 -19.31
CA GLY A 28 -6.13 -21.29 -19.46
C GLY A 28 -6.57 -21.40 -20.92
N LEU A 29 -6.00 -20.59 -21.81
CA LEU A 29 -6.26 -20.66 -23.26
C LEU A 29 -5.72 -21.93 -23.90
N ALA A 30 -4.56 -22.41 -23.45
CA ALA A 30 -4.00 -23.69 -23.91
C ALA A 30 -4.90 -24.87 -23.52
N GLU A 31 -5.38 -24.91 -22.27
CA GLU A 31 -6.27 -25.99 -21.81
C GLU A 31 -7.66 -25.92 -22.48
N PHE A 32 -8.16 -24.70 -22.72
CA PHE A 32 -9.37 -24.48 -23.50
C PHE A 32 -9.22 -25.00 -24.94
N GLY A 33 -8.05 -24.82 -25.56
CA GLY A 33 -7.74 -25.37 -26.88
C GLY A 33 -7.58 -26.89 -26.91
N ARG A 34 -7.05 -27.49 -25.84
CA ARG A 34 -6.83 -28.94 -25.71
C ARG A 34 -8.11 -29.73 -25.50
N SER A 35 -9.14 -29.10 -24.93
CA SER A 35 -10.44 -29.72 -24.67
C SER A 35 -11.24 -29.95 -25.96
N ARG A 36 -11.68 -31.19 -26.21
CA ARG A 36 -12.56 -31.52 -27.34
C ARG A 36 -13.92 -30.83 -27.16
N LYS A 37 -14.30 -30.00 -28.12
CA LYS A 37 -15.56 -29.24 -28.12
C LYS A 37 -16.47 -29.71 -29.25
N MET A 38 -17.76 -29.89 -28.96
CA MET A 38 -18.81 -30.08 -29.97
C MET A 38 -19.37 -28.71 -30.38
N GLY A 39 -19.76 -28.53 -31.65
CA GLY A 39 -20.44 -27.31 -32.11
C GLY A 39 -19.70 -26.42 -33.13
N GLY A 40 -18.58 -26.89 -33.69
CA GLY A 40 -17.84 -26.16 -34.74
C GLY A 40 -16.92 -25.05 -34.22
N GLU A 41 -16.02 -24.56 -35.08
CA GLU A 41 -14.99 -23.58 -34.69
C GLU A 41 -15.56 -22.21 -34.30
N GLU A 42 -16.66 -21.76 -34.94
CA GLU A 42 -17.30 -20.47 -34.63
C GLU A 42 -17.84 -20.39 -33.20
N VAL A 43 -18.47 -21.46 -32.70
CA VAL A 43 -19.01 -21.51 -31.34
C VAL A 43 -17.85 -21.53 -30.34
N SER A 44 -16.82 -22.33 -30.61
CA SER A 44 -15.59 -22.36 -29.81
C SER A 44 -14.87 -21.00 -29.79
N ALA A 45 -14.86 -20.27 -30.91
CA ALA A 45 -14.26 -18.95 -31.01
C ALA A 45 -15.01 -17.91 -30.16
N ARG A 46 -16.35 -17.92 -30.16
CA ARG A 46 -17.16 -17.06 -29.27
C ARG A 46 -16.85 -17.30 -27.80
N TYR A 47 -16.84 -18.56 -27.36
CA TYR A 47 -16.52 -18.88 -25.97
C TYR A 47 -15.07 -18.55 -25.60
N ARG A 48 -14.14 -18.63 -26.55
CA ARG A 48 -12.76 -18.18 -26.34
C ARG A 48 -12.68 -16.67 -26.09
N VAL A 49 -13.37 -15.87 -26.92
CA VAL A 49 -13.41 -14.42 -26.74
C VAL A 49 -14.06 -14.06 -25.41
N GLN A 50 -15.16 -14.73 -25.05
CA GLN A 50 -15.81 -14.55 -23.75
C GLN A 50 -14.85 -14.86 -22.58
N LEU A 51 -14.13 -15.97 -22.67
CA LEU A 51 -13.13 -16.36 -21.67
C LEU A 51 -12.02 -15.32 -21.50
N GLU A 52 -11.53 -14.74 -22.60
CA GLU A 52 -10.52 -13.68 -22.54
C GLU A 52 -11.05 -12.41 -21.88
N VAL A 53 -12.31 -12.03 -22.16
CA VAL A 53 -12.98 -10.89 -21.51
C VAL A 53 -13.18 -11.14 -20.02
N ASP A 54 -13.62 -12.33 -19.64
CA ASP A 54 -13.88 -12.68 -18.24
C ASP A 54 -12.56 -12.71 -17.44
N LEU A 55 -11.48 -13.25 -18.02
CA LEU A 55 -10.14 -13.25 -17.41
C LEU A 55 -9.60 -11.83 -17.18
N GLU A 56 -9.79 -10.93 -18.16
CA GLU A 56 -9.38 -9.53 -18.05
C GLU A 56 -10.22 -8.78 -16.99
N ALA A 57 -11.54 -9.01 -16.96
CA ALA A 57 -12.43 -8.42 -15.97
C ALA A 57 -12.04 -8.84 -14.54
N GLU A 58 -11.70 -10.12 -14.36
CA GLU A 58 -11.23 -10.65 -13.09
C GLU A 58 -9.87 -10.05 -12.69
N PHE A 59 -8.93 -9.94 -13.64
CA PHE A 59 -7.65 -9.27 -13.42
C PHE A 59 -7.83 -7.84 -12.91
N GLN A 60 -8.72 -7.07 -13.54
CA GLN A 60 -9.00 -5.72 -13.09
C GLN A 60 -9.62 -5.67 -11.68
N ALA A 61 -10.48 -6.63 -11.33
CA ALA A 61 -11.03 -6.73 -9.98
C ALA A 61 -9.93 -7.01 -8.95
N TRP A 62 -9.03 -7.97 -9.24
CA TRP A 62 -7.87 -8.28 -8.39
C TRP A 62 -6.92 -7.09 -8.28
N SER A 63 -6.67 -6.37 -9.39
CA SER A 63 -5.83 -5.16 -9.41
C SER A 63 -6.42 -4.05 -8.55
N ARG A 64 -7.73 -3.83 -8.61
CA ARG A 64 -8.45 -2.88 -7.74
C ARG A 64 -8.35 -3.29 -6.27
N GLN A 65 -8.47 -4.58 -5.95
CA GLN A 65 -8.34 -5.08 -4.58
C GLN A 65 -6.90 -4.92 -4.04
N ASN A 66 -5.88 -5.18 -4.87
CA ASN A 66 -4.47 -5.00 -4.51
C ASN A 66 -4.13 -3.51 -4.29
N LYS A 67 -4.65 -2.62 -5.14
CA LYS A 67 -4.56 -1.15 -4.94
C LYS A 67 -5.25 -0.70 -3.65
N ARG A 68 -6.40 -1.31 -3.30
CA ARG A 68 -7.13 -1.01 -2.05
C ARG A 68 -6.35 -1.45 -0.80
N LYS A 69 -5.67 -2.60 -0.85
CA LYS A 69 -4.76 -3.04 0.22
C LYS A 69 -3.63 -2.06 0.47
N ASN A 70 -3.05 -1.49 -0.60
CA ASN A 70 -2.02 -0.46 -0.48
C ASN A 70 -2.56 0.81 0.19
N LYS A 71 -3.75 1.31 -0.20
CA LYS A 71 -4.35 2.50 0.43
C LYS A 71 -4.72 2.31 1.90
N LEU A 72 -5.17 1.12 2.30
CA LEU A 72 -5.56 0.87 3.70
C LEU A 72 -4.35 0.81 4.64
N ASN A 73 -3.23 0.21 4.19
CA ASN A 73 -1.98 0.21 4.96
C ASN A 73 -1.27 1.57 4.89
N ALA A 74 -1.30 2.23 3.73
CA ALA A 74 -0.72 3.56 3.55
C ALA A 74 -1.44 4.67 4.31
N VAL A 75 -2.63 4.43 4.87
CA VAL A 75 -3.38 5.39 5.71
C VAL A 75 -3.07 5.23 7.20
N ARG A 76 -2.58 4.07 7.65
CA ARG A 76 -2.23 3.85 9.07
C ARG A 76 -1.00 4.64 9.48
N THR A 77 0.04 4.63 8.66
CA THR A 77 1.27 5.39 8.91
C THR A 77 1.07 6.91 8.99
N PRO A 78 0.37 7.59 8.06
CA PRO A 78 0.13 9.02 8.17
C PRO A 78 -0.77 9.36 9.35
N LEU A 79 -1.75 8.51 9.68
CA LEU A 79 -2.61 8.74 10.84
C LEU A 79 -1.83 8.64 12.16
N ALA A 80 -0.93 7.65 12.29
CA ALA A 80 -0.05 7.51 13.44
C ALA A 80 0.92 8.67 13.58
N LEU A 81 1.56 9.07 12.48
CA LEU A 81 2.47 10.21 12.42
C LEU A 81 1.76 11.54 12.76
N LEU A 82 0.55 11.75 12.24
CA LEU A 82 -0.26 12.93 12.53
C LEU A 82 -0.69 12.96 14.00
N GLY A 83 -1.08 11.81 14.56
CA GLY A 83 -1.43 11.68 15.98
C GLY A 83 -0.24 11.99 16.90
N LEU A 84 0.96 11.52 16.55
CA LEU A 84 2.18 11.78 17.31
C LEU A 84 2.56 13.27 17.30
N VAL A 85 2.49 13.94 16.14
CA VAL A 85 2.74 15.38 16.04
C VAL A 85 1.71 16.18 16.83
N ALA A 86 0.43 15.80 16.79
CA ALA A 86 -0.60 16.44 17.59
C ALA A 86 -0.34 16.29 19.09
N ALA A 87 0.04 15.10 19.56
CA ALA A 87 0.36 14.85 20.97
C ALA A 87 1.58 15.66 21.45
N MET A 88 2.66 15.69 20.66
CA MET A 88 3.85 16.48 20.98
C MET A 88 3.57 17.99 21.00
N HIS A 89 2.74 18.50 20.09
CA HIS A 89 2.33 19.90 20.10
C HIS A 89 1.48 20.27 21.32
N LEU A 90 0.57 19.39 21.73
CA LEU A 90 -0.21 19.60 22.96
C LEU A 90 0.71 19.64 24.19
N LEU A 91 1.70 18.74 24.27
CA LEU A 91 2.67 18.72 25.35
C LEU A 91 3.55 19.98 25.38
N SER A 92 4.03 20.44 24.21
CA SER A 92 4.81 21.68 24.10
C SER A 92 4.00 22.90 24.51
N GLY A 93 2.73 22.98 24.07
CA GLY A 93 1.81 24.05 24.48
C GLY A 93 1.56 24.10 25.99
N LEU A 94 1.46 22.94 26.65
CA LEU A 94 1.36 22.86 28.11
C LEU A 94 2.64 23.36 28.79
N CYS A 95 3.82 22.98 28.29
CA CYS A 95 5.11 23.46 28.81
C CYS A 95 5.31 24.97 28.62
N HIS A 96 4.80 25.55 27.53
CA HIS A 96 4.84 26.99 27.28
C HIS A 96 3.99 27.77 28.30
N LEU A 97 2.86 27.19 28.73
CA LEU A 97 1.98 27.73 29.76
C LEU A 97 2.65 27.81 31.15
N LEU A 98 3.63 26.94 31.42
CA LEU A 98 4.42 26.92 32.66
C LEU A 98 5.59 27.93 32.68
N SER A 99 5.82 28.70 31.60
CA SER A 99 6.90 29.70 31.48
C SER A 99 8.34 29.18 31.69
N LEU A 100 8.61 27.90 31.36
CA LEU A 100 9.98 27.38 31.25
C LEU A 100 10.52 27.65 29.83
N GLY A 101 10.89 28.90 29.55
CA GLY A 101 11.26 29.36 28.20
C GLY A 101 12.32 28.50 27.49
N PHE A 102 13.38 28.09 28.19
CA PHE A 102 14.44 27.26 27.60
C PHE A 102 13.98 25.84 27.25
N VAL A 103 13.15 25.24 28.11
CA VAL A 103 12.63 23.87 27.91
C VAL A 103 11.58 23.85 26.81
N SER A 104 10.73 24.88 26.73
CA SER A 104 9.76 25.02 25.64
C SER A 104 10.46 25.16 24.29
N SER A 105 11.50 26.00 24.19
CA SER A 105 12.24 26.17 22.93
C SER A 105 12.93 24.90 22.45
N LEU A 106 13.43 24.06 23.37
CA LEU A 106 13.99 22.74 23.01
C LEU A 106 12.89 21.79 22.49
N CYS A 107 11.72 21.79 23.12
CA CYS A 107 10.59 20.96 22.71
C CYS A 107 10.05 21.38 21.33
N ASP A 108 9.93 22.67 21.08
CA ASP A 108 9.49 23.23 19.80
C ASP A 108 10.48 22.92 18.67
N LEU A 109 11.79 22.91 18.96
CA LEU A 109 12.82 22.50 17.99
C LEU A 109 12.67 21.02 17.60
N VAL A 110 12.46 20.14 18.58
CA VAL A 110 12.24 18.70 18.34
C VAL A 110 10.94 18.46 17.57
N SER A 111 9.88 19.22 17.88
CA SER A 111 8.62 19.17 17.13
C SER A 111 8.83 19.62 15.67
N GLY A 112 9.56 20.70 15.45
CA GLY A 112 9.90 21.20 14.10
C GLY A 112 10.65 20.17 13.26
N ILE A 113 11.64 19.47 13.84
CA ILE A 113 12.37 18.39 13.16
C ILE A 113 11.43 17.24 12.79
N THR A 114 10.51 16.88 13.69
CA THR A 114 9.52 15.83 13.45
C THR A 114 8.59 16.19 12.28
N ILE A 115 8.15 17.44 12.19
CA ILE A 115 7.30 17.93 11.08
C ILE A 115 8.05 17.87 9.74
N VAL A 116 9.33 18.26 9.71
CA VAL A 116 10.14 18.16 8.48
C VAL A 116 10.29 16.70 8.06
N CYS A 117 10.53 15.78 8.99
CA CYS A 117 10.51 14.34 8.71
C CYS A 117 9.16 13.87 8.16
N LEU A 118 8.02 14.37 8.68
CA LEU A 118 6.71 14.04 8.14
C LEU A 118 6.49 14.57 6.72
N MET A 119 6.92 15.80 6.43
CA MET A 119 6.84 16.35 5.08
C MET A 119 7.68 15.54 4.10
N VAL A 120 8.90 15.14 4.48
CA VAL A 120 9.79 14.29 3.66
C VAL A 120 9.17 12.91 3.44
N TRP A 121 8.56 12.31 4.47
CA TRP A 121 7.85 11.05 4.36
C TRP A 121 6.65 11.15 3.42
N GLY A 122 5.80 12.16 3.59
CA GLY A 122 4.62 12.40 2.76
C GLY A 122 4.97 12.68 1.31
N TYR A 123 6.03 13.48 1.09
CA TYR A 123 6.58 13.74 -0.24
C TYR A 123 7.16 12.47 -0.87
N GLY A 124 7.90 11.66 -0.11
CA GLY A 124 8.44 10.37 -0.56
C GLY A 124 7.36 9.37 -0.97
N GLN A 125 6.25 9.33 -0.21
CA GLN A 125 5.09 8.48 -0.53
C GLN A 125 4.29 8.97 -1.75
N TYR A 126 4.24 10.28 -1.98
CA TYR A 126 3.54 10.86 -3.15
C TYR A 126 4.36 10.73 -4.44
N THR A 127 5.68 10.96 -4.35
CA THR A 127 6.60 10.97 -5.50
C THR A 127 7.20 9.58 -5.78
N GLY A 128 7.21 8.65 -4.83
CA GLY A 128 7.78 7.31 -4.98
C GLY A 128 9.31 7.30 -5.16
N SER A 129 9.95 8.44 -4.94
CA SER A 129 11.38 8.63 -5.12
C SER A 129 12.03 8.62 -3.74
N HIS A 130 12.97 7.68 -3.53
CA HIS A 130 13.74 7.42 -2.28
C HIS A 130 13.03 6.51 -1.24
N PRO A 131 12.79 5.22 -1.57
CA PRO A 131 12.19 4.24 -0.65
C PRO A 131 12.99 4.01 0.65
N HIS A 132 14.30 4.30 0.64
CA HIS A 132 15.16 4.10 1.80
C HIS A 132 14.88 5.07 2.96
N LEU A 133 14.49 6.32 2.66
CA LEU A 133 14.13 7.32 3.66
C LEU A 133 12.74 7.04 4.25
N VAL A 134 11.80 6.63 3.41
CA VAL A 134 10.45 6.23 3.84
C VAL A 134 10.52 5.03 4.77
N SER A 135 11.32 4.00 4.43
CA SER A 135 11.48 2.81 5.27
C SER A 135 12.10 3.10 6.64
N ALA A 136 13.03 4.06 6.74
CA ALA A 136 13.63 4.44 8.02
C ALA A 136 12.59 5.10 8.95
N ILE A 137 11.70 5.92 8.39
CA ILE A 137 10.63 6.60 9.13
C ILE A 137 9.55 5.60 9.55
N ASP A 138 9.21 4.65 8.68
CA ASP A 138 8.25 3.58 9.00
C ASP A 138 8.74 2.74 10.19
N MET A 139 10.03 2.35 10.20
CA MET A 139 10.64 1.60 11.32
C MET A 139 10.61 2.38 12.63
N LEU A 140 10.89 3.69 12.59
CA LEU A 140 10.80 4.55 13.77
C LEU A 140 9.36 4.66 14.27
N SER A 141 8.39 4.78 13.35
CA SER A 141 6.97 4.86 13.68
C SER A 141 6.46 3.59 14.34
N GLU A 142 6.89 2.41 13.87
CA GLU A 142 6.55 1.12 14.46
C GLU A 142 7.15 0.98 15.86
N ALA A 143 8.42 1.36 16.06
CA ALA A 143 9.07 1.33 17.37
C ALA A 143 8.36 2.23 18.40
N MET A 144 7.91 3.41 17.99
CA MET A 144 7.12 4.33 18.83
C MET A 144 5.75 3.73 19.17
N LEU A 145 5.07 3.12 18.20
CA LEU A 145 3.75 2.50 18.38
C LEU A 145 3.82 1.31 19.35
N GLU A 146 4.90 0.52 19.27
CA GLU A 146 5.17 -0.59 20.18
C GLU A 146 5.39 -0.09 21.62
N GLN A 147 6.07 1.05 21.79
CA GLN A 147 6.29 1.67 23.10
C GLN A 147 5.00 2.21 23.73
N VAL A 148 4.10 2.80 22.95
CA VAL A 148 2.80 3.29 23.46
C VAL A 148 1.82 2.16 23.77
N ARG A 149 2.00 0.99 23.14
CA ARG A 149 1.14 -0.20 23.34
C ARG A 149 1.52 -1.05 24.56
N ARG A 150 2.73 -0.88 25.09
CA ARG A 150 3.16 -1.48 26.37
C ARG A 150 2.64 -0.70 27.57
#